data_AF-A0A3G2IKY6-F1
#
_entry.id   AF-A0A3G2IKY6-F1
#
_cell.length_a   1.000
_cell.length_b   1.000
_cell.length_c   1.000
_cell.angle_alpha   90.00
_cell.angle_beta   90.00
_cell.angle_gamma   90.00
#
_symmetry.space_group_name_H-M   'P 1'
#
loop_
_entity.id
_entity.type
_entity.pdbx_description
1 polymer ?
#
loop_
_entity_poly.entity_id
_entity_poly.type
_entity_poly.pdbx_seq_one_letter_code
_entity_poly.pdbx_strand_id
1 'polypeptide(L)'
;MVGGKLILCDTQISMLPEGLIVEGELDLSGTQITTLPDNLVVGDELFLCCTPIITLPDYFICGSLYLDPEHFSGVAFRKHCGDNNRTIFAVRVNKILHISADCFYGPIEQFEDVVDRKYSGEAAEAYKQAARDCINELKEKLSARPQ
;
A
#
# COMPACT_ATOMS: atom_id res chain seq x y z
N MET A 1 21.16 0.54 -7.86
CA MET A 1 20.76 1.72 -7.07
C MET A 1 20.43 2.85 -8.03
N VAL A 2 19.27 3.48 -7.86
CA VAL A 2 18.83 4.67 -8.61
C VAL A 2 18.63 5.80 -7.61
N GLY A 3 19.39 6.90 -7.75
CA GLY A 3 19.40 8.02 -6.79
C GLY A 3 18.25 9.02 -6.94
N GLY A 4 17.13 8.62 -7.54
CA GLY A 4 16.03 9.51 -7.87
C GLY A 4 14.81 8.71 -8.32
N LYS A 5 13.95 9.33 -9.13
CA LYS A 5 12.75 8.67 -9.65
C LYS A 5 13.10 7.65 -10.74
N LEU A 6 12.48 6.48 -10.69
CA LEU A 6 12.49 5.47 -11.74
C LEU A 6 11.06 5.30 -12.27
N ILE A 7 10.78 5.91 -13.42
CA ILE A 7 9.46 5.85 -14.07
C ILE A 7 9.49 4.78 -15.15
N LEU A 8 8.77 3.68 -14.93
CA LEU A 8 8.62 2.55 -15.84
C LEU A 8 7.18 2.40 -16.35
N CYS A 9 6.33 3.39 -16.06
CA CYS A 9 4.93 3.43 -16.44
C CYS A 9 4.71 3.11 -17.93
N ASP A 10 3.74 2.25 -18.22
CA ASP A 10 3.34 1.80 -19.57
C ASP A 10 4.48 1.18 -20.41
N THR A 11 5.55 0.71 -19.78
CA THR A 11 6.62 -0.03 -20.47
C THR A 11 6.34 -1.52 -20.54
N GLN A 12 7.01 -2.22 -21.47
CA GLN A 12 6.89 -3.67 -21.64
C GLN A 12 7.75 -4.48 -20.64
N ILE A 13 8.24 -3.84 -19.57
CA ILE A 13 9.01 -4.55 -18.54
C ILE A 13 8.10 -5.55 -17.83
N SER A 14 8.64 -6.75 -17.61
CA SER A 14 7.92 -7.86 -16.97
C SER A 14 8.56 -8.33 -15.67
N MET A 15 9.77 -7.86 -15.35
CA MET A 15 10.51 -8.24 -14.14
C MET A 15 11.41 -7.09 -13.68
N LEU A 16 11.59 -6.97 -12.36
CA LEU A 16 12.60 -6.11 -11.75
C LEU A 16 13.81 -6.94 -11.29
N PRO A 17 15.02 -6.35 -11.25
CA PRO A 17 16.16 -7.03 -10.67
C PRO A 17 16.01 -7.20 -9.14
N GLU A 18 16.52 -8.31 -8.62
CA GLU A 18 16.66 -8.52 -7.17
C GLU A 18 17.53 -7.45 -6.52
N GLY A 19 17.17 -7.03 -5.31
CA GLY A 19 17.89 -5.98 -4.58
C GLY A 19 17.84 -4.60 -5.21
N LEU A 20 16.79 -4.31 -6.01
CA LEU A 20 16.55 -2.97 -6.54
C LEU A 20 16.33 -1.97 -5.41
N ILE A 21 17.14 -0.91 -5.40
CA ILE A 21 17.02 0.23 -4.50
C ILE A 21 16.78 1.48 -5.35
N VAL A 22 15.66 2.15 -5.11
CA VAL A 22 15.26 3.43 -5.70
C VAL A 22 15.13 4.44 -4.55
N GLU A 23 15.97 5.47 -4.53
CA GLU A 23 15.97 6.47 -3.44
C GLU A 23 14.75 7.40 -3.50
N GLY A 24 14.12 7.54 -4.67
CA GLY A 24 12.90 8.33 -4.86
C GLY A 24 11.68 7.46 -5.18
N GLU A 25 10.90 7.93 -6.14
CA GLU A 25 9.68 7.29 -6.64
C GLU A 25 9.96 6.13 -7.60
N LEU A 26 9.19 5.05 -7.49
CA LEU A 26 9.14 3.95 -8.45
C LEU A 26 7.73 3.81 -9.00
N ASP A 27 7.55 4.16 -10.28
CA ASP A 27 6.26 4.00 -10.97
C ASP A 27 6.30 2.78 -11.89
N LEU A 28 5.55 1.73 -11.51
CA LEU A 28 5.38 0.50 -12.27
C LEU A 28 3.99 0.42 -12.92
N SER A 29 3.23 1.51 -12.95
CA SER A 29 1.85 1.48 -13.41
C SER A 29 1.75 1.02 -14.87
N GLY A 30 0.77 0.16 -15.17
CA GLY A 30 0.58 -0.33 -16.54
C GLY A 30 1.70 -1.23 -17.09
N THR A 31 2.66 -1.65 -16.26
CA THR A 31 3.70 -2.61 -16.66
C THR A 31 3.18 -4.05 -16.65
N GLN A 32 3.93 -4.95 -17.30
CA GLN A 32 3.61 -6.39 -17.35
C GLN A 32 4.22 -7.18 -16.19
N ILE A 33 4.64 -6.50 -15.11
CA ILE A 33 5.21 -7.12 -13.92
C ILE A 33 4.13 -7.91 -13.19
N THR A 34 4.42 -9.17 -12.87
CA THR A 34 3.49 -10.06 -12.15
C THR A 34 3.82 -10.21 -10.67
N THR A 35 5.07 -9.96 -10.29
CA THR A 35 5.57 -10.06 -8.92
C THR A 35 6.63 -9.00 -8.64
N LEU A 36 6.61 -8.42 -7.44
CA LEU A 36 7.72 -7.60 -6.94
C LEU A 36 8.81 -8.50 -6.36
N PRO A 37 10.10 -8.13 -6.51
CA PRO A 37 11.20 -8.85 -5.87
C PRO A 37 11.14 -8.64 -4.35
N ASP A 38 11.59 -9.64 -3.60
CA ASP A 38 11.81 -9.49 -2.15
C ASP A 38 12.94 -8.47 -1.92
N ASN A 39 12.84 -7.70 -0.84
CA ASN A 39 13.82 -6.67 -0.48
C ASN A 39 13.89 -5.49 -1.47
N LEU A 40 12.83 -5.24 -2.24
CA LEU A 40 12.66 -3.97 -2.95
C LEU A 40 12.67 -2.81 -1.94
N VAL A 41 13.48 -1.78 -2.20
CA VAL A 41 13.52 -0.55 -1.41
C VAL A 41 13.18 0.63 -2.30
N VAL A 42 12.13 1.36 -1.93
CA VAL A 42 11.68 2.61 -2.55
C VAL A 42 11.68 3.68 -1.46
N GLY A 43 12.38 4.79 -1.67
CA GLY A 43 12.47 5.84 -0.64
C GLY A 43 11.16 6.60 -0.45
N ASP A 44 10.46 6.86 -1.57
CA ASP A 44 9.24 7.66 -1.60
C ASP A 44 8.03 6.80 -2.02
N GLU A 45 7.44 7.08 -3.18
CA GLU A 45 6.17 6.51 -3.62
C GLU A 45 6.39 5.29 -4.52
N LEU A 46 5.63 4.22 -4.28
CA LEU A 46 5.56 3.03 -5.12
C LEU A 46 4.17 2.93 -5.76
N PHE A 47 4.11 3.03 -7.09
CA PHE A 47 2.88 2.91 -7.87
C PHE A 47 2.79 1.54 -8.55
N LEU A 48 1.71 0.80 -8.27
CA LEU A 48 1.43 -0.55 -8.77
C LEU A 48 0.08 -0.64 -9.51
N CYS A 49 -0.53 0.50 -9.84
CA CYS A 49 -1.85 0.54 -10.48
C CYS A 49 -1.82 -0.10 -11.86
N CYS A 50 -2.90 -0.76 -12.27
CA CYS A 50 -2.99 -1.42 -13.57
C CYS A 50 -1.86 -2.45 -13.85
N THR A 51 -1.29 -3.08 -12.82
CA THR A 51 -0.32 -4.17 -12.99
C THR A 51 -1.00 -5.55 -12.85
N PRO A 52 -0.45 -6.62 -13.45
CA PRO A 52 -0.85 -7.99 -13.16
C PRO A 52 -0.58 -8.50 -11.73
N ILE A 53 -0.03 -7.67 -10.84
CA ILE A 53 0.31 -8.06 -9.47
C ILE A 53 -0.98 -8.26 -8.66
N ILE A 54 -1.14 -9.44 -8.06
CA ILE A 54 -2.31 -9.80 -7.23
C ILE A 54 -1.96 -10.02 -5.75
N THR A 55 -0.67 -10.06 -5.43
CA THR A 55 -0.12 -10.29 -4.08
C THR A 55 1.14 -9.48 -3.91
N LEU A 56 1.29 -8.86 -2.73
CA LEU A 56 2.52 -8.20 -2.33
C LEU A 56 3.51 -9.23 -1.76
N PRO A 57 4.83 -9.02 -1.89
CA PRO A 57 5.83 -9.85 -1.24
C PRO A 57 5.79 -9.66 0.28
N ASP A 58 6.34 -10.63 1.01
CA ASP A 58 6.40 -10.59 2.48
C ASP A 58 7.27 -9.45 2.99
N TYR A 59 8.31 -9.08 2.21
CA TYR A 59 9.27 -8.05 2.60
C TYR A 59 9.61 -7.05 1.49
N PHE A 60 9.25 -5.79 1.71
CA PHE A 60 9.73 -4.64 0.95
C PHE A 60 9.60 -3.35 1.78
N ILE A 61 10.23 -2.27 1.33
CA ILE A 61 10.18 -0.95 1.98
C ILE A 61 9.73 0.08 0.94
N CYS A 62 8.73 0.89 1.30
CA CYS A 62 8.30 2.07 0.56
C CYS A 62 7.84 3.18 1.53
N GLY A 63 7.94 4.45 1.12
CA GLY A 63 7.38 5.58 1.85
C GLY A 63 5.86 5.72 1.67
N SER A 64 5.34 5.43 0.48
CA SER A 64 3.89 5.34 0.21
C SER A 64 3.59 4.25 -0.82
N LEU A 65 2.42 3.65 -0.73
CA LEU A 65 1.98 2.56 -1.59
C LEU A 65 0.67 2.90 -2.28
N TYR A 66 0.71 2.93 -3.61
CA TYR A 66 -0.45 3.17 -4.47
C TYR A 66 -0.74 1.91 -5.29
N LEU A 67 -1.95 1.38 -5.14
CA LEU A 67 -2.42 0.20 -5.85
C LEU A 67 -3.95 0.22 -5.98
N ASP A 68 -4.48 -0.64 -6.84
CA ASP A 68 -5.92 -0.88 -6.97
C ASP A 68 -6.33 -2.01 -6.01
N PRO A 69 -6.89 -1.71 -4.82
CA PRO A 69 -7.06 -2.73 -3.77
C PRO A 69 -8.07 -3.83 -4.14
N GLU A 70 -8.92 -3.59 -5.14
CA GLU A 70 -9.87 -4.57 -5.68
C GLU A 70 -9.20 -5.76 -6.38
N HIS A 71 -7.97 -5.57 -6.88
CA HIS A 71 -7.24 -6.59 -7.62
C HIS A 71 -6.30 -7.43 -6.74
N PHE A 72 -6.15 -7.09 -5.46
CA PHE A 72 -5.21 -7.75 -4.56
C PHE A 72 -5.91 -8.69 -3.56
N SER A 73 -5.43 -9.93 -3.47
CA SER A 73 -6.02 -10.97 -2.59
C SER A 73 -5.68 -10.81 -1.10
N GLY A 74 -4.61 -10.08 -0.79
CA GLY A 74 -4.07 -9.88 0.55
C GLY A 74 -4.36 -8.49 1.12
N VAL A 75 -5.42 -7.84 0.63
CA VAL A 75 -5.78 -6.46 0.96
C VAL A 75 -7.22 -6.41 1.48
N ALA A 76 -7.47 -5.54 2.45
CA ALA A 76 -8.81 -5.17 2.88
C ALA A 76 -8.95 -3.65 2.74
N PHE A 77 -10.08 -3.17 2.22
CA PHE A 77 -10.21 -1.75 1.90
C PHE A 77 -11.61 -1.23 2.14
N ARG A 78 -11.72 0.09 2.30
CA ARG A 78 -12.97 0.85 2.35
C ARG A 78 -12.84 2.01 1.38
N LYS A 79 -13.88 2.23 0.59
CA LYS A 79 -14.02 3.42 -0.26
C LYS A 79 -14.87 4.45 0.48
N HIS A 80 -14.84 5.69 0.00
CA HIS A 80 -15.71 6.76 0.50
C HIS A 80 -15.49 7.08 2.00
N CYS A 81 -14.24 6.98 2.48
CA CYS A 81 -13.92 7.23 3.88
C CYS A 81 -13.78 8.72 4.18
N GLY A 82 -14.46 9.15 5.24
CA GLY A 82 -14.49 10.53 5.72
C GLY A 82 -14.93 11.54 4.65
N ASP A 83 -14.62 12.82 4.89
CA ASP A 83 -15.16 13.92 4.07
C ASP A 83 -14.54 14.01 2.66
N ASN A 84 -13.32 13.51 2.48
CA ASN A 84 -12.60 13.58 1.21
C ASN A 84 -12.81 12.36 0.30
N ASN A 85 -13.80 11.52 0.59
CA ASN A 85 -14.13 10.36 -0.23
C ASN A 85 -12.93 9.42 -0.49
N ARG A 86 -12.04 9.27 0.49
CA ARG A 86 -10.75 8.60 0.32
C ARG A 86 -10.94 7.08 0.32
N THR A 87 -10.10 6.39 -0.42
CA THR A 87 -9.90 4.95 -0.25
C THR A 87 -8.87 4.72 0.83
N ILE A 88 -9.22 3.90 1.82
CA ILE A 88 -8.29 3.39 2.83
C ILE A 88 -8.13 1.91 2.59
N PHE A 89 -6.91 1.41 2.63
CA PHE A 89 -6.66 -0.02 2.57
C PHE A 89 -5.59 -0.47 3.55
N ALA A 90 -5.75 -1.70 4.05
CA ALA A 90 -4.80 -2.37 4.90
C ALA A 90 -4.04 -3.43 4.13
N VAL A 91 -2.74 -3.53 4.38
CA VAL A 91 -1.85 -4.56 3.84
C VAL A 91 -0.97 -5.12 4.95
N ARG A 92 -0.48 -6.36 4.80
CA ARG A 92 0.56 -6.92 5.68
C ARG A 92 1.88 -6.97 4.93
N VAL A 93 2.85 -6.23 5.44
CA VAL A 93 4.21 -6.15 4.88
C VAL A 93 5.18 -6.16 6.05
N ASN A 94 6.28 -6.89 5.93
CA ASN A 94 7.29 -7.01 6.99
C ASN A 94 6.72 -7.54 8.31
N LYS A 95 5.72 -8.45 8.22
CA LYS A 95 4.91 -8.97 9.36
C LYS A 95 4.09 -7.92 10.11
N ILE A 96 4.08 -6.66 9.66
CA ILE A 96 3.36 -5.54 10.26
C ILE A 96 2.16 -5.19 9.38
N LEU A 97 1.05 -4.82 10.01
CA LEU A 97 -0.13 -4.33 9.30
C LEU A 97 0.02 -2.83 9.07
N HIS A 98 -0.07 -2.42 7.81
CA HIS A 98 0.02 -1.03 7.40
C HIS A 98 -1.34 -0.57 6.87
N ILE A 99 -1.69 0.67 7.16
CA ILE A 99 -2.76 1.43 6.52
C ILE A 99 -2.12 2.28 5.43
N SER A 100 -2.69 2.23 4.23
CA SER A 100 -2.48 3.21 3.18
C SER A 100 -3.73 4.09 3.04
N ALA A 101 -3.51 5.40 2.99
CA ALA A 101 -4.54 6.41 2.80
C ALA A 101 -3.91 7.67 2.18
N ASP A 102 -3.95 7.76 0.84
CA ASP A 102 -3.30 8.85 0.09
C ASP A 102 -1.78 8.82 0.33
N CYS A 103 -1.17 9.93 0.79
CA CYS A 103 0.25 9.99 1.14
C CYS A 103 0.62 9.32 2.47
N PHE A 104 -0.34 8.79 3.23
CA PHE A 104 -0.03 8.05 4.45
C PHE A 104 0.17 6.58 4.12
N TYR A 105 1.29 6.01 4.58
CA TYR A 105 1.52 4.58 4.63
C TYR A 105 2.25 4.22 5.93
N GLY A 106 1.62 3.43 6.80
CA GLY A 106 2.17 3.21 8.14
C GLY A 106 1.28 2.39 9.07
N PRO A 107 1.73 2.09 10.28
CA PRO A 107 0.93 1.39 11.27
C PRO A 107 -0.29 2.22 11.70
N ILE A 108 -1.34 1.55 12.18
CA ILE A 108 -2.62 2.20 12.49
C ILE A 108 -2.50 3.27 13.56
N GLU A 109 -1.61 3.10 14.55
CA GLU A 109 -1.41 4.08 15.62
C GLU A 109 -0.94 5.42 15.05
N GLN A 110 -0.01 5.40 14.09
CA GLN A 110 0.45 6.61 13.41
C GLN A 110 -0.62 7.20 12.50
N PHE A 111 -1.46 6.35 11.89
CA PHE A 111 -2.57 6.82 11.06
C PHE A 111 -3.57 7.61 11.90
N GLU A 112 -3.97 7.08 13.06
CA GLU A 112 -4.90 7.72 13.98
C GLU A 112 -4.35 9.07 14.49
N ASP A 113 -3.06 9.13 14.84
CA ASP A 113 -2.39 10.37 15.22
C ASP A 113 -2.41 11.43 14.10
N VAL A 114 -2.18 11.02 12.85
CA VAL A 114 -2.22 11.93 11.69
C VAL A 114 -3.64 12.41 11.43
N VAL A 115 -4.63 11.53 11.58
CA VAL A 115 -6.05 11.89 11.44
C VAL A 115 -6.46 12.90 12.50
N ASP A 116 -6.10 12.69 13.77
CA ASP A 116 -6.47 13.57 14.88
C ASP A 116 -5.78 14.96 14.79
N ARG A 117 -4.66 15.07 14.06
CA ARG A 117 -4.01 16.36 13.76
C ARG A 117 -4.70 17.13 12.64
N LYS A 118 -5.38 16.45 11.71
CA LYS A 118 -5.91 17.03 10.47
C LYS A 118 -7.42 17.19 10.47
N TYR A 119 -8.14 16.31 11.16
CA TYR A 119 -9.59 16.24 11.20
C TYR A 119 -10.07 16.20 12.65
N SER A 120 -11.36 16.48 12.86
CA SER A 120 -11.99 16.43 14.17
C SER A 120 -13.43 15.95 14.06
N GLY A 121 -14.01 15.49 15.17
CA GLY A 121 -15.41 15.08 15.23
C GLY A 121 -15.71 13.83 14.41
N GLU A 122 -16.91 13.76 13.83
CA GLU A 122 -17.41 12.58 13.11
C GLU A 122 -16.52 12.17 11.93
N ALA A 123 -15.94 13.14 11.22
CA ALA A 123 -15.04 12.87 10.10
C ALA A 123 -13.76 12.14 10.54
N ALA A 124 -13.15 12.56 11.65
CA ALA A 124 -11.97 11.90 12.21
C ALA A 124 -12.31 10.47 12.66
N GLU A 125 -13.42 10.28 13.37
CA GLU A 125 -13.85 8.95 13.79
C GLU A 125 -14.20 8.04 12.61
N ALA A 126 -14.80 8.57 11.54
CA ALA A 126 -15.07 7.81 10.33
C ALA A 126 -13.78 7.31 9.66
N TYR A 127 -12.73 8.14 9.60
CA TYR A 127 -11.42 7.72 9.10
C TYR A 127 -10.79 6.62 9.95
N LYS A 128 -10.76 6.81 11.27
CA LYS A 128 -10.17 5.85 12.20
C LYS A 128 -10.94 4.52 12.18
N GLN A 129 -12.27 4.58 12.18
CA GLN A 129 -13.11 3.39 12.11
C GLN A 129 -12.89 2.61 10.81
N ALA A 130 -12.84 3.29 9.67
CA ALA A 130 -12.57 2.63 8.39
C ALA A 130 -11.21 1.91 8.39
N ALA A 131 -10.17 2.52 8.95
CA ALA A 131 -8.85 1.89 9.10
C ALA A 131 -8.90 0.66 10.01
N ARG A 132 -9.57 0.75 11.17
CA ARG A 132 -9.74 -0.37 12.11
C ARG A 132 -10.48 -1.54 11.45
N ASP A 133 -11.54 -1.24 10.69
CA ASP A 133 -12.30 -2.25 9.96
C ASP A 133 -11.45 -2.96 8.90
N CYS A 134 -10.65 -2.21 8.14
CA CYS A 134 -9.69 -2.80 7.18
C CYS A 134 -8.70 -3.73 7.88
N ILE A 135 -8.15 -3.32 9.02
CA ILE A 135 -7.20 -4.13 9.81
C ILE A 135 -7.85 -5.42 10.31
N ASN A 136 -9.06 -5.33 10.85
CA ASN A 136 -9.78 -6.50 11.37
C ASN A 136 -10.11 -7.49 10.26
N GLU A 137 -10.65 -7.01 9.13
CA GLU A 137 -10.93 -7.86 7.97
C GLU A 137 -9.64 -8.50 7.41
N LEU A 138 -8.54 -7.76 7.35
CA LEU A 138 -7.27 -8.32 6.90
C LEU A 138 -6.75 -9.39 7.86
N LYS A 139 -6.86 -9.19 9.18
CA LYS A 139 -6.49 -10.21 10.18
C LYS A 139 -7.30 -11.49 10.00
N GLU A 140 -8.61 -11.37 9.77
CA GLU A 140 -9.48 -12.52 9.49
C GLU A 140 -9.04 -13.26 8.23
N LYS A 141 -8.81 -12.54 7.12
CA LYS A 141 -8.29 -13.11 5.86
C LYS A 141 -6.98 -13.86 6.04
N LEU A 142 -6.09 -13.34 6.89
CA LEU A 142 -4.79 -13.96 7.19
C LEU A 142 -4.90 -15.18 8.11
N SER A 143 -5.84 -15.16 9.06
CA SER A 143 -6.09 -16.30 9.96
C SER A 143 -6.80 -17.48 9.27
N ALA A 144 -7.55 -17.21 8.21
CA ALA A 144 -8.31 -18.20 7.45
C ALA A 144 -7.47 -18.97 6.41
N ARG A 145 -6.21 -18.58 6.16
CA ARG A 145 -5.29 -19.31 5.28
C ARG A 145 -4.54 -20.36 6.11
N PRO A 146 -4.77 -21.68 5.91
CA PRO A 146 -3.94 -22.69 6.56
C PRO A 146 -2.47 -22.53 6.09
N GLN A 147 -1.54 -22.57 7.05
CA GLN A 147 -0.10 -22.61 6.79
C GLN A 147 0.31 -23.88 6.05
#